data_AF-A0A3R7XUR4-F1
#
_entry.id   AF-A0A3R7XUR4-F1
#
_cell.length_a   1.000
_cell.length_b   1.000
_cell.length_c   1.000
_cell.angle_alpha   90.00
_cell.angle_beta   90.00
_cell.angle_gamma   90.00
#
_symmetry.space_group_name_H-M   'P 1'
#
loop_
_entity.id
_entity.type
_entity.pdbx_description
1 polymer ?
#
loop_
_entity_poly.entity_id
_entity_poly.type
_entity_poly.pdbx_seq_one_letter_code
_entity_poly.pdbx_strand_id
1 'polypeptide(L)'
;MSNKNIASTLGRPIDLNYLPNVLITLMTVLVLVGGTIFQLVQGYTFVESIVLSGQVGVTVFITWTILRELDPDHDSSALICSLTILILISIDLVTTPSIIPLLWLMLLFRIMNISTGLKPTFFDSTILFISGLALMWYYSWIYGPVLSAVYLIVSKLPGYQVTYLYYGIAGLLISLIYMLVGTHEISVQVDSMLYMWLISPLILIYLISIIFMDDVRSKNDMGTNKISSKSIQLTRLILLKVVLMSLIFYGVDGLAAVSPLIVGMVILSLYFLVLNVRTFSARIPI
;
A
#
# COMPACT_ATOMS: atom_id res chain seq x y z
N MET A 1 -18.01 -22.88 -11.94
CA MET A 1 -19.22 -22.10 -12.28
C MET A 1 -18.77 -20.78 -12.90
N SER A 2 -19.05 -20.60 -14.19
CA SER A 2 -18.70 -19.40 -14.96
C SER A 2 -19.67 -18.29 -14.59
N ASN A 3 -19.22 -17.26 -13.88
CA ASN A 3 -20.07 -16.13 -13.53
C ASN A 3 -19.99 -15.08 -14.64
N LYS A 4 -21.08 -14.98 -15.42
CA LYS A 4 -21.29 -13.99 -16.48
C LYS A 4 -21.37 -12.59 -15.84
N ASN A 5 -20.62 -11.64 -16.39
CA ASN A 5 -20.78 -10.18 -16.26
C ASN A 5 -20.50 -9.54 -14.88
N ILE A 6 -19.43 -9.93 -14.21
CA ILE A 6 -18.86 -9.05 -13.16
C ILE A 6 -17.93 -8.04 -13.86
N ALA A 7 -18.31 -6.75 -13.83
CA ALA A 7 -17.54 -5.69 -14.47
C ALA A 7 -16.20 -5.39 -13.76
N SER A 8 -16.13 -5.60 -12.45
CA SER A 8 -14.92 -5.43 -11.64
C SER A 8 -14.85 -6.45 -10.51
N THR A 9 -13.68 -7.06 -10.33
CA THR A 9 -13.42 -8.01 -9.22
C THR A 9 -12.51 -7.42 -8.14
N LEU A 10 -12.17 -6.13 -8.24
CA LEU A 10 -11.30 -5.42 -7.30
C LEU A 10 -12.07 -4.76 -6.16
N GLY A 11 -13.35 -4.47 -6.36
CA GLY A 11 -14.23 -3.93 -5.34
C GLY A 11 -14.51 -4.96 -4.25
N ARG A 12 -14.21 -4.61 -3.00
CA ARG A 12 -14.57 -5.41 -1.82
C ARG A 12 -15.58 -4.63 -0.99
N PRO A 13 -16.81 -5.13 -0.80
CA PRO A 13 -17.75 -4.50 0.12
C PRO A 13 -17.22 -4.59 1.55
N ILE A 14 -17.47 -3.54 2.33
CA ILE A 14 -17.11 -3.52 3.75
C ILE A 14 -18.20 -4.30 4.51
N ASP A 15 -17.82 -5.41 5.13
CA ASP A 15 -18.72 -6.15 6.02
C ASP A 15 -18.74 -5.48 7.41
N LEU A 16 -19.85 -4.81 7.74
CA LEU A 16 -20.02 -4.11 9.01
C LEU A 16 -20.36 -5.06 10.18
N ASN A 17 -20.47 -6.36 9.96
CA ASN A 17 -20.54 -7.34 11.05
C ASN A 17 -19.15 -7.74 11.56
N TYR A 18 -18.10 -7.35 10.84
CA TYR A 18 -16.73 -7.65 11.21
C TYR A 18 -16.12 -6.51 12.03
N LEU A 19 -15.74 -6.79 13.28
CA LEU A 19 -15.31 -5.77 14.24
C LEU A 19 -14.18 -4.85 13.71
N PRO A 20 -13.09 -5.35 13.10
CA PRO A 20 -12.07 -4.47 12.52
C PRO A 20 -12.60 -3.49 11.47
N ASN A 21 -13.56 -3.91 10.64
CA ASN A 21 -14.18 -3.05 9.63
C ASN A 21 -15.04 -1.94 10.27
N VAL A 22 -15.75 -2.27 11.35
CA VAL A 22 -16.52 -1.30 12.15
C VAL A 22 -15.58 -0.27 12.77
N LEU A 23 -14.49 -0.73 13.41
CA LEU A 23 -13.52 0.14 14.06
C LEU A 23 -12.90 1.14 13.08
N ILE A 24 -12.42 0.68 11.92
CA ILE A 24 -11.82 1.60 10.94
C ILE A 24 -12.87 2.58 10.38
N THR A 25 -14.11 2.12 10.17
CA THR A 25 -15.19 2.98 9.66
C THR A 25 -15.53 4.06 10.68
N LEU A 26 -15.65 3.70 11.96
CA LEU A 26 -15.84 4.66 13.05
C LEU A 26 -14.67 5.63 13.15
N MET A 27 -13.42 5.14 13.09
CA MET A 27 -12.23 6.00 13.09
C MET A 27 -12.27 7.00 11.94
N THR A 28 -12.55 6.57 10.71
CA THR A 28 -12.64 7.47 9.54
C THR A 28 -13.74 8.52 9.70
N VAL A 29 -14.92 8.15 10.21
CA VAL A 29 -16.01 9.10 10.48
C VAL A 29 -15.64 10.08 11.60
N LEU A 30 -15.01 9.60 12.67
CA LEU A 30 -14.55 10.43 13.78
C LEU A 30 -13.47 11.43 13.33
N VAL A 31 -12.55 11.01 12.46
CA VAL A 31 -11.55 11.91 11.87
C VAL A 31 -12.21 12.98 11.01
N LEU A 32 -13.19 12.60 10.18
CA LEU A 32 -13.92 13.56 9.35
C LEU A 32 -14.67 14.58 10.22
N VAL A 33 -15.48 14.12 11.17
CA VAL A 33 -16.33 15.00 12.00
C VAL A 33 -15.47 15.80 12.99
N GLY A 34 -14.63 15.11 13.76
CA GLY A 34 -13.78 15.74 14.77
C GLY A 34 -12.74 16.67 14.16
N GLY A 35 -12.11 16.27 13.05
CA GLY A 35 -11.19 17.12 12.30
C GLY A 35 -11.86 18.36 11.73
N THR A 36 -13.09 18.22 11.20
CA THR A 36 -13.84 19.37 10.66
C THR A 36 -14.16 20.36 11.78
N ILE A 37 -14.63 19.87 12.93
CA ILE A 37 -14.91 20.72 14.10
C ILE A 37 -13.64 21.42 14.58
N PHE A 38 -12.53 20.68 14.69
CA PHE A 38 -11.25 21.24 15.11
C PHE A 38 -10.80 22.36 14.17
N GLN A 39 -10.83 22.15 12.85
CA GLN A 39 -10.42 23.16 11.87
C GLN A 39 -11.34 24.39 11.86
N LEU A 40 -12.65 24.20 12.04
CA LEU A 40 -13.58 25.33 12.20
C LEU A 40 -13.24 26.18 13.42
N VAL A 41 -12.84 25.57 14.54
CA VAL A 41 -12.38 26.29 15.74
C VAL A 41 -11.08 27.05 15.48
N GLN A 42 -10.22 26.55 14.60
CA GLN A 42 -8.99 27.24 14.15
C GLN A 42 -9.25 28.36 13.12
N GLY A 43 -10.51 28.57 12.71
CA GLY A 43 -10.90 29.66 11.81
C GLY A 43 -10.87 29.33 10.32
N TYR A 44 -10.69 28.05 9.94
CA TYR A 44 -10.84 27.62 8.55
C TYR A 44 -12.30 27.68 8.10
N THR A 45 -12.52 27.76 6.79
CA THR A 45 -13.89 27.69 6.24
C THR A 45 -14.45 26.28 6.37
N PHE A 46 -15.79 26.16 6.31
CA PHE A 46 -16.47 24.85 6.37
C PHE A 46 -16.04 23.91 5.24
N VAL A 47 -15.90 24.43 4.01
CA VAL A 47 -15.51 23.64 2.85
C VAL A 47 -14.07 23.14 2.99
N GLU A 48 -13.13 24.01 3.35
CA GLU A 48 -11.73 23.62 3.58
C GLU A 48 -11.61 22.57 4.69
N SER A 49 -12.32 22.79 5.80
CA SER A 49 -12.32 21.89 6.96
C SER A 49 -12.76 20.47 6.61
N ILE A 50 -13.83 20.35 5.81
CA ILE A 50 -14.33 19.06 5.33
C ILE A 50 -13.35 18.41 4.36
N VAL A 51 -12.78 19.17 3.42
CA VAL A 51 -11.86 18.64 2.41
C VAL A 51 -10.60 18.09 3.07
N LEU A 52 -9.97 18.86 3.97
CA LEU A 52 -8.76 18.45 4.68
C LEU A 52 -9.04 17.25 5.60
N SER A 53 -10.09 17.31 6.43
CA SER A 53 -10.43 16.22 7.35
C SER A 53 -10.87 14.96 6.60
N GLY A 54 -11.57 15.12 5.48
CA GLY A 54 -11.91 14.04 4.57
C GLY A 54 -10.67 13.39 3.97
N GLN A 55 -9.68 14.19 3.58
CA GLN A 55 -8.43 13.66 3.04
C GLN A 55 -7.67 12.80 4.07
N VAL A 56 -7.60 13.27 5.32
CA VAL A 56 -6.99 12.49 6.42
C VAL A 56 -7.81 11.23 6.70
N GLY A 57 -9.14 11.33 6.78
CA GLY A 57 -10.02 10.18 7.03
C GLY A 57 -9.89 9.09 5.95
N VAL A 58 -9.82 9.48 4.68
CA VAL A 58 -9.59 8.56 3.56
C VAL A 58 -8.17 7.98 3.61
N THR A 59 -7.16 8.78 3.97
CA THR A 59 -5.78 8.28 4.15
C THR A 59 -5.72 7.19 5.21
N VAL A 60 -6.37 7.39 6.36
CA VAL A 60 -6.47 6.40 7.45
C VAL A 60 -7.12 5.11 6.95
N PHE A 61 -8.23 5.22 6.22
CA PHE A 61 -8.93 4.06 5.65
C PHE A 61 -8.11 3.29 4.62
N ILE A 62 -7.43 4.00 3.70
CA ILE A 62 -6.58 3.38 2.69
C ILE A 62 -5.36 2.73 3.33
N THR A 63 -4.77 3.35 4.35
CA THR A 63 -3.64 2.77 5.11
C THR A 63 -4.03 1.43 5.71
N TRP A 64 -5.18 1.37 6.38
CA TRP A 64 -5.73 0.12 6.91
C TRP A 64 -5.91 -0.93 5.83
N THR A 65 -6.49 -0.53 4.70
CA THR A 65 -6.78 -1.45 3.59
C THR A 65 -5.50 -2.00 2.96
N ILE A 66 -4.49 -1.15 2.73
CA ILE A 66 -3.18 -1.56 2.21
C ILE A 66 -2.52 -2.56 3.15
N LEU A 67 -2.54 -2.32 4.47
CA LEU A 67 -1.86 -3.22 5.39
C LEU A 67 -2.54 -4.59 5.48
N ARG A 68 -3.85 -4.68 5.33
CA ARG A 68 -4.56 -5.97 5.23
C ARG A 68 -4.18 -6.78 4.00
N GLU A 69 -3.76 -6.11 2.92
CA GLU A 69 -3.19 -6.80 1.76
C GLU A 69 -1.75 -7.29 2.02
N LEU A 70 -1.03 -6.68 2.97
CA LEU A 70 0.36 -7.05 3.28
C LEU A 70 0.47 -8.04 4.44
N ASP A 71 -0.53 -8.11 5.31
CA ASP A 71 -0.59 -8.99 6.48
C ASP A 71 -2.06 -9.35 6.80
N PRO A 72 -2.67 -10.21 5.97
CA PRO A 72 -4.09 -10.56 6.13
C PRO A 72 -4.38 -11.35 7.42
N ASP A 73 -3.35 -11.94 8.04
CA ASP A 73 -3.50 -12.77 9.24
C ASP A 73 -3.69 -11.95 10.52
N HIS A 74 -3.33 -10.65 10.51
CA HIS A 74 -3.36 -9.81 11.71
C HIS A 74 -4.04 -8.46 11.44
N ASP A 75 -5.37 -8.39 11.56
CA ASP A 75 -6.08 -7.11 11.41
C ASP A 75 -5.68 -6.05 12.43
N SER A 76 -5.13 -6.45 13.59
CA SER A 76 -4.58 -5.54 14.59
C SER A 76 -3.39 -4.76 14.06
N SER A 77 -2.53 -5.34 13.21
CA SER A 77 -1.41 -4.61 12.62
C SER A 77 -1.93 -3.47 11.72
N ALA A 78 -2.98 -3.74 10.95
CA ALA A 78 -3.62 -2.75 10.08
C ALA A 78 -4.26 -1.60 10.86
N LEU A 79 -4.96 -1.91 11.96
CA LEU A 79 -5.55 -0.89 12.84
C LEU A 79 -4.47 -0.03 13.51
N ILE A 80 -3.42 -0.66 14.04
CA ILE A 80 -2.31 0.08 14.68
C ILE A 80 -1.64 1.01 13.66
N CYS A 81 -1.33 0.52 12.45
CA CYS A 81 -0.73 1.34 11.40
C CYS A 81 -1.61 2.56 11.05
N SER A 82 -2.92 2.37 11.00
CA SER A 82 -3.88 3.42 10.66
C SER A 82 -4.04 4.45 11.77
N LEU A 83 -3.95 4.00 13.03
CA LEU A 83 -3.89 4.89 14.18
C LEU A 83 -2.56 5.66 14.22
N THR A 84 -1.44 5.00 13.95
CA THR A 84 -0.11 5.63 13.92
C THR A 84 -0.05 6.72 12.85
N ILE A 85 -0.51 6.46 11.61
CA ILE A 85 -0.51 7.51 10.58
C ILE A 85 -1.42 8.68 10.96
N LEU A 86 -2.58 8.42 11.58
CA LEU A 86 -3.46 9.48 12.07
C LEU A 86 -2.75 10.36 13.10
N ILE A 87 -2.07 9.74 14.08
CA ILE A 87 -1.32 10.47 15.11
C ILE A 87 -0.21 11.31 14.45
N LEU A 88 0.57 10.71 13.55
CA LEU A 88 1.68 11.40 12.87
C LEU A 88 1.22 12.61 12.06
N ILE A 89 0.09 12.49 11.36
CA ILE A 89 -0.53 13.62 10.64
C ILE A 89 -1.04 14.67 11.64
N SER A 90 -1.67 14.24 12.74
CA SER A 90 -2.29 15.18 13.71
C SER A 90 -1.29 16.00 14.52
N ILE A 91 -0.03 15.53 14.63
CA ILE A 91 1.06 16.26 15.29
C ILE A 91 2.00 16.95 14.27
N ASP A 92 1.57 17.05 13.01
CA ASP A 92 2.31 17.68 11.90
C ASP A 92 3.71 17.09 11.64
N LEU A 93 3.96 15.83 12.04
CA LEU A 93 5.23 15.15 11.75
C LEU A 93 5.27 14.60 10.31
N VAL A 94 4.10 14.44 9.70
CA VAL A 94 3.92 13.90 8.36
C VAL A 94 2.87 14.71 7.63
N THR A 95 3.17 15.11 6.39
CA THR A 95 2.20 15.80 5.54
C THR A 95 1.11 14.84 5.06
N THR A 96 -0.09 15.37 4.81
CA THR A 96 -1.18 14.53 4.33
C THR A 96 -0.85 14.02 2.91
N PRO A 97 -0.73 12.69 2.71
CA PRO A 97 -0.29 12.15 1.43
C PRO A 97 -1.37 12.28 0.36
N SER A 98 -0.95 12.14 -0.89
CA SER A 98 -1.88 12.09 -2.02
C SER A 98 -2.67 10.77 -2.00
N ILE A 99 -4.00 10.88 -2.02
CA ILE A 99 -4.90 9.72 -1.98
C ILE A 99 -4.77 8.85 -3.23
N ILE A 100 -4.66 9.46 -4.42
CA ILE A 100 -4.76 8.74 -5.69
C ILE A 100 -3.64 7.69 -5.85
N PRO A 101 -2.36 8.00 -5.62
CA PRO A 101 -1.31 6.98 -5.66
C PRO A 101 -1.49 5.84 -4.66
N LEU A 102 -1.94 6.14 -3.44
CA LEU A 102 -2.16 5.13 -2.40
C LEU A 102 -3.33 4.21 -2.77
N LEU A 103 -4.42 4.77 -3.29
CA LEU A 103 -5.55 4.01 -3.79
C LEU A 103 -5.13 3.11 -4.94
N TRP A 104 -4.32 3.61 -5.87
CA TRP A 104 -3.83 2.83 -6.99
C TRP A 104 -2.92 1.68 -6.54
N LEU A 105 -1.99 1.93 -5.60
CA LEU A 105 -1.14 0.89 -5.01
C LEU A 105 -1.96 -0.18 -4.29
N MET A 106 -2.98 0.23 -3.53
CA MET A 106 -3.91 -0.68 -2.87
C MET A 106 -4.58 -1.62 -3.88
N LEU A 107 -5.04 -1.10 -5.02
CA LEU A 107 -5.66 -1.90 -6.08
C LEU A 107 -4.64 -2.83 -6.77
N LEU A 108 -3.40 -2.40 -6.97
CA LEU A 108 -2.33 -3.27 -7.47
C LEU A 108 -2.02 -4.42 -6.50
N PHE A 109 -2.02 -4.16 -5.20
CA PHE A 109 -1.80 -5.20 -4.19
C PHE A 109 -2.93 -6.24 -4.20
N ARG A 110 -4.18 -5.80 -4.39
CA ARG A 110 -5.32 -6.71 -4.59
C ARG A 110 -5.16 -7.61 -5.81
N ILE A 111 -4.66 -7.07 -6.92
CA ILE A 111 -4.29 -7.87 -8.08
C ILE A 111 -3.23 -8.89 -7.66
N MET A 112 -2.12 -8.47 -7.07
CA MET A 112 -1.03 -9.38 -6.73
C MET A 112 -1.46 -10.54 -5.82
N ASN A 113 -2.28 -10.25 -4.81
CA ASN A 113 -2.68 -11.21 -3.80
C ASN A 113 -3.87 -12.09 -4.19
N ILE A 114 -4.69 -11.70 -5.18
CA ILE A 114 -6.01 -12.31 -5.45
C ILE A 114 -6.82 -12.43 -4.15
N SER A 115 -6.83 -11.37 -3.33
CA SER A 115 -7.49 -11.39 -2.02
C SER A 115 -8.99 -11.64 -2.14
N THR A 116 -9.62 -11.18 -3.22
CA THR A 116 -11.04 -11.44 -3.52
C THR A 116 -11.32 -12.87 -4.00
N GLY A 117 -10.29 -13.66 -4.31
CA GLY A 117 -10.41 -15.02 -4.84
C GLY A 117 -10.80 -15.10 -6.32
N LEU A 118 -11.05 -13.95 -6.96
CA LEU A 118 -11.32 -13.83 -8.38
C LEU A 118 -10.12 -13.23 -9.10
N LYS A 119 -9.86 -13.73 -10.32
CA LYS A 119 -8.84 -13.13 -11.17
C LYS A 119 -9.33 -11.75 -11.63
N PRO A 120 -8.45 -10.74 -11.66
CA PRO A 120 -8.77 -9.43 -12.22
C PRO A 120 -9.35 -9.56 -13.62
N THR A 121 -10.37 -8.77 -13.91
CA THR A 121 -10.93 -8.72 -15.27
C THR A 121 -9.99 -7.97 -16.21
N PHE A 122 -10.19 -8.15 -17.52
CA PHE A 122 -9.51 -7.34 -18.53
C PHE A 122 -9.78 -5.83 -18.34
N PHE A 123 -11.01 -5.49 -17.92
CA PHE A 123 -11.42 -4.12 -17.63
C PHE A 123 -10.66 -3.55 -16.43
N ASP A 124 -10.62 -4.27 -15.30
CA ASP A 124 -9.84 -3.90 -14.10
C ASP A 124 -8.37 -3.64 -14.45
N SER A 125 -7.78 -4.53 -15.24
CA SER A 125 -6.38 -4.47 -15.62
C SER A 125 -6.08 -3.30 -16.56
N THR A 126 -6.96 -3.06 -17.53
CA THR A 126 -6.81 -1.94 -18.47
C THR A 126 -6.93 -0.59 -17.76
N ILE A 127 -7.90 -0.46 -16.84
CA ILE A 127 -8.06 0.76 -16.05
C ILE A 127 -6.83 1.01 -15.20
N LEU A 128 -6.34 0.00 -14.48
CA LEU A 128 -5.16 0.15 -13.62
C LEU A 128 -3.89 0.45 -14.40
N PHE A 129 -3.77 -0.12 -15.61
CA PHE A 129 -2.69 0.18 -16.52
C PHE A 129 -2.72 1.64 -16.98
N ILE A 130 -3.87 2.11 -17.50
CA ILE A 130 -4.04 3.50 -17.94
C ILE A 130 -3.86 4.48 -16.78
N SER A 131 -4.43 4.19 -15.61
CA SER A 131 -4.27 5.05 -14.44
C SER A 131 -2.82 5.08 -13.95
N GLY A 132 -2.09 3.97 -14.07
CA GLY A 132 -0.66 3.92 -13.74
C GLY A 132 0.18 4.77 -14.69
N LEU A 133 -0.13 4.75 -15.99
CA LEU A 133 0.49 5.66 -16.97
C LEU A 133 0.12 7.12 -16.72
N ALA A 134 -1.12 7.41 -16.30
CA ALA A 134 -1.53 8.75 -15.91
C ALA A 134 -0.77 9.22 -14.65
N LEU A 135 -0.62 8.36 -13.64
CA LEU A 135 0.19 8.67 -12.46
C LEU A 135 1.65 8.92 -12.81
N MET A 136 2.19 8.14 -13.76
CA MET A 136 3.54 8.35 -14.29
C MET A 136 3.70 9.75 -14.90
N TRP A 137 2.69 10.22 -15.62
CA TRP A 137 2.68 11.51 -16.29
C TRP A 137 2.43 12.70 -15.36
N TYR A 138 1.46 12.58 -14.44
CA TYR A 138 1.02 13.70 -13.60
C TYR A 138 1.71 13.80 -12.24
N TYR A 139 2.23 12.70 -11.70
CA TYR A 139 2.80 12.68 -10.36
C TYR A 139 4.29 12.38 -10.37
N SER A 140 4.67 11.19 -10.84
CA SER A 140 6.07 10.77 -10.79
C SER A 140 6.36 9.62 -11.75
N TRP A 141 7.50 9.68 -12.42
CA TRP A 141 7.95 8.62 -13.32
C TRP A 141 8.09 7.25 -12.63
N ILE A 142 8.23 7.19 -11.29
CA ILE A 142 8.40 5.94 -10.53
C ILE A 142 7.21 4.98 -10.66
N TYR A 143 6.01 5.52 -10.92
CA TYR A 143 4.79 4.70 -11.05
C TYR A 143 4.86 3.78 -12.28
N GLY A 144 5.56 4.17 -13.34
CA GLY A 144 5.75 3.35 -14.53
C GLY A 144 6.54 2.05 -14.27
N PRO A 145 7.77 2.12 -13.72
CA PRO A 145 8.52 0.94 -13.32
C PRO A 145 7.84 0.09 -12.24
N VAL A 146 7.05 0.69 -11.34
CA VAL A 146 6.26 -0.05 -10.34
C VAL A 146 5.14 -0.85 -11.02
N LEU A 147 4.34 -0.19 -11.86
CA LEU A 147 3.29 -0.81 -12.67
C LEU A 147 3.82 -2.00 -13.48
N SER A 148 4.94 -1.78 -14.16
CA SER A 148 5.59 -2.79 -15.00
C SER A 148 6.03 -3.99 -14.18
N ALA A 149 6.67 -3.76 -13.03
CA ALA A 149 7.12 -4.83 -12.15
C ALA A 149 5.95 -5.66 -11.61
N VAL A 150 4.85 -5.02 -11.21
CA VAL A 150 3.65 -5.73 -10.75
C VAL A 150 3.11 -6.65 -11.84
N TYR A 151 2.89 -6.16 -13.06
CA TYR A 151 2.35 -6.97 -14.14
C TYR A 151 3.29 -8.11 -14.58
N LEU A 152 4.61 -7.87 -14.60
CA LEU A 152 5.61 -8.93 -14.89
C LEU A 152 5.66 -10.01 -13.81
N ILE A 153 5.46 -9.63 -12.54
CA ILE A 153 5.38 -10.59 -11.44
C ILE A 153 4.08 -11.39 -11.55
N VAL A 154 2.95 -10.70 -11.72
CA VAL A 154 1.62 -11.29 -11.82
C VAL A 154 1.55 -12.27 -12.99
N SER A 155 2.17 -11.97 -14.14
CA SER A 155 2.20 -12.89 -15.28
C SER A 155 2.90 -14.23 -15.00
N LYS A 156 3.75 -14.29 -13.96
CA LYS A 156 4.46 -15.51 -13.55
C LYS A 156 3.73 -16.28 -12.45
N LEU A 157 2.69 -15.70 -11.85
CA LEU A 157 1.94 -16.36 -10.79
C LEU A 157 0.97 -17.40 -11.39
N PRO A 158 0.81 -18.56 -10.73
CA PRO A 158 -0.06 -19.63 -11.24
C PRO A 158 -1.50 -19.16 -11.33
N GLY A 159 -2.12 -19.38 -12.49
CA GLY A 159 -3.50 -18.97 -12.77
C GLY A 159 -3.63 -17.64 -13.52
N TYR A 160 -2.56 -16.89 -13.73
CA TYR A 160 -2.61 -15.68 -14.56
C TYR A 160 -2.43 -15.97 -16.05
N GLN A 161 -3.02 -15.11 -16.88
CA GLN A 161 -2.92 -15.21 -18.34
C GLN A 161 -1.63 -14.58 -18.86
N VAL A 162 -1.17 -15.02 -20.04
CA VAL A 162 -0.02 -14.42 -20.75
C VAL A 162 -0.28 -12.94 -21.09
N THR A 163 -1.54 -12.52 -21.16
CA THR A 163 -1.93 -11.12 -21.41
C THR A 163 -1.33 -10.13 -20.42
N TYR A 164 -1.12 -10.52 -19.16
CA TYR A 164 -0.46 -9.70 -18.14
C TYR A 164 1.01 -9.42 -18.47
N LEU A 165 1.69 -10.32 -19.18
CA LEU A 165 3.05 -10.10 -19.65
C LEU A 165 3.12 -8.93 -20.63
N TYR A 166 2.13 -8.80 -21.52
CA TYR A 166 2.07 -7.70 -22.48
C TYR A 166 1.90 -6.34 -21.77
N TYR A 167 1.04 -6.26 -20.74
CA TYR A 167 0.95 -5.06 -19.91
C TYR A 167 2.29 -4.75 -19.22
N GLY A 168 2.97 -5.76 -18.68
CA GLY A 168 4.27 -5.58 -18.04
C GLY A 168 5.35 -5.06 -19.00
N ILE A 169 5.47 -5.64 -20.19
CA ILE A 169 6.44 -5.23 -21.22
C ILE A 169 6.08 -3.85 -21.77
N ALA A 170 4.80 -3.61 -22.11
CA ALA A 170 4.35 -2.32 -22.62
C ALA A 170 4.58 -1.21 -21.60
N GLY A 171 4.24 -1.45 -20.33
CA GLY A 171 4.52 -0.52 -19.24
C GLY A 171 6.01 -0.20 -19.12
N LEU A 172 6.88 -1.21 -19.24
CA LEU A 172 8.32 -1.04 -19.14
C LEU A 172 8.85 -0.19 -20.30
N LEU A 173 8.44 -0.51 -21.52
CA LEU A 173 8.84 0.25 -22.72
C LEU A 173 8.36 1.70 -22.64
N ILE A 174 7.10 1.93 -22.26
CA ILE A 174 6.55 3.28 -22.09
C ILE A 174 7.31 4.05 -21.00
N SER A 175 7.62 3.40 -19.88
CA SER A 175 8.42 4.00 -18.79
C SER A 175 9.82 4.37 -19.26
N LEU A 176 10.47 3.48 -20.02
CA LEU A 176 11.80 3.73 -20.59
C LEU A 176 11.77 4.90 -21.58
N ILE A 177 10.80 4.91 -22.49
CA ILE A 177 10.61 6.01 -23.45
C ILE A 177 10.36 7.31 -22.70
N TYR A 178 9.52 7.30 -21.66
CA TYR A 178 9.24 8.47 -20.84
C TYR A 178 10.51 9.00 -20.16
N MET A 179 11.37 8.13 -19.63
CA MET A 179 12.64 8.52 -19.02
C MET A 179 13.65 9.04 -20.05
N LEU A 180 13.68 8.50 -21.27
CA LEU A 180 14.64 8.89 -22.31
C LEU A 180 14.25 10.18 -23.04
N VAL A 181 12.95 10.40 -23.24
CA VAL A 181 12.40 11.56 -23.97
C VAL A 181 12.07 12.71 -23.01
N GLY A 182 11.71 12.39 -21.78
CA GLY A 182 11.34 13.39 -20.78
C GLY A 182 12.53 14.26 -20.40
N THR A 183 12.36 15.58 -20.45
CA THR A 183 13.30 16.57 -19.91
C THR A 183 13.28 16.62 -18.38
N HIS A 184 12.83 15.56 -17.71
CA HIS A 184 12.72 15.53 -16.26
C HIS A 184 14.12 15.35 -15.69
N GLU A 185 14.56 16.30 -14.88
CA GLU A 185 15.81 16.17 -14.16
C GLU A 185 15.67 15.03 -13.15
N ILE A 186 16.16 13.85 -13.53
CA ILE A 186 16.38 12.74 -12.60
C ILE A 186 17.55 13.15 -11.73
N SER A 187 17.26 13.93 -10.70
CA SER A 187 18.21 14.26 -9.66
C SER A 187 18.10 13.22 -8.56
N VAL A 188 19.24 12.69 -8.13
CA VAL A 188 19.30 11.87 -6.92
C VAL A 188 19.35 12.85 -5.75
N GLN A 189 18.23 12.96 -5.04
CA GLN A 189 18.10 13.86 -3.89
C GLN A 189 18.62 13.13 -2.64
N VAL A 190 19.91 13.32 -2.34
CA VAL A 190 20.52 12.81 -1.11
C VAL A 190 20.33 13.86 -0.01
N ASP A 191 19.10 13.97 0.51
CA ASP A 191 18.70 15.10 1.36
C ASP A 191 19.31 15.14 2.77
N SER A 192 19.95 14.06 3.22
CA SER A 192 20.93 14.09 4.31
C SER A 192 21.43 12.67 4.55
N MET A 193 22.74 12.53 4.76
CA MET A 193 23.38 11.27 5.16
C MET A 193 22.69 10.67 6.39
N LEU A 194 22.18 11.51 7.31
CA LEU A 194 21.47 11.08 8.51
C LEU A 194 20.19 10.25 8.22
N TYR A 195 19.35 10.67 7.27
CA TYR A 195 18.11 9.94 6.95
C TYR A 195 18.40 8.57 6.35
N MET A 196 19.46 8.46 5.53
CA MET A 196 19.89 7.16 5.00
C MET A 196 20.36 6.22 6.11
N TRP A 197 21.12 6.71 7.08
CA TRP A 197 21.53 5.92 8.24
C TRP A 197 20.35 5.47 9.09
N LEU A 198 19.34 6.32 9.29
CA LEU A 198 18.14 5.97 10.08
C LEU A 198 17.23 4.97 9.38
N ILE A 199 17.06 5.08 8.06
CA ILE A 199 16.15 4.21 7.28
C ILE A 199 16.81 2.88 6.92
N SER A 200 18.14 2.83 6.76
CA SER A 200 18.84 1.58 6.44
C SER A 200 18.57 0.41 7.41
N PRO A 201 18.64 0.54 8.75
CA PRO A 201 18.31 -0.57 9.66
C PRO A 201 16.83 -0.96 9.54
N LEU A 202 15.93 -0.01 9.31
CA LEU A 202 14.52 -0.29 9.12
C LEU A 202 14.29 -1.14 7.85
N ILE A 203 14.96 -0.80 6.74
CA ILE A 203 14.92 -1.59 5.51
C ILE A 203 15.45 -3.01 5.76
N LEU A 204 16.57 -3.15 6.49
CA LEU A 204 17.15 -4.45 6.79
C LEU A 204 16.20 -5.32 7.63
N ILE A 205 15.60 -4.77 8.69
CA ILE A 205 14.63 -5.49 9.52
C ILE A 205 13.40 -5.86 8.68
N TYR A 206 12.92 -4.95 7.82
CA TYR A 206 11.79 -5.22 6.94
C TYR A 206 12.12 -6.34 5.94
N LEU A 207 13.30 -6.33 5.32
CA LEU A 207 13.76 -7.40 4.44
C LEU A 207 13.81 -8.76 5.16
N ILE A 208 14.33 -8.80 6.39
CA ILE A 208 14.31 -10.00 7.23
C ILE A 208 12.86 -10.45 7.45
N SER A 209 11.95 -9.53 7.75
CA SER A 209 10.52 -9.84 7.94
C SER A 209 9.82 -10.39 6.69
N ILE A 210 10.33 -10.09 5.49
CA ILE A 210 9.83 -10.64 4.22
C ILE A 210 10.37 -12.07 4.03
N ILE A 211 11.67 -12.27 4.26
CA ILE A 211 12.34 -13.56 4.01
C ILE A 211 11.83 -14.64 4.97
N PHE A 212 11.69 -14.30 6.24
CA PHE A 212 11.29 -15.23 7.30
C PHE A 212 9.79 -15.18 7.61
N MET A 213 8.97 -14.73 6.65
CA MET A 213 7.53 -14.68 6.82
C MET A 213 6.95 -16.09 6.93
N ASP A 214 6.11 -16.31 7.95
CA ASP A 214 5.35 -17.56 8.12
C ASP A 214 4.34 -17.79 6.99
N ASP A 215 3.89 -19.04 6.85
CA ASP A 215 2.84 -19.38 5.90
C ASP A 215 1.51 -18.70 6.23
N VAL A 216 0.94 -18.08 5.21
CA VAL A 216 -0.30 -17.32 5.33
C VAL A 216 -1.47 -18.24 5.60
N ARG A 217 -2.20 -17.97 6.68
CA ARG A 217 -3.33 -18.81 7.12
C ARG A 217 -4.65 -18.34 6.54
N SER A 218 -4.74 -17.06 6.24
CA SER A 218 -5.93 -16.40 5.70
C SER A 218 -6.34 -16.97 4.35
N LYS A 219 -7.65 -17.14 4.22
CA LYS A 219 -8.30 -17.53 2.96
C LYS A 219 -8.68 -16.28 2.17
N ASN A 220 -8.82 -16.45 0.86
CA ASN A 220 -9.45 -15.46 0.02
C ASN A 220 -10.91 -15.20 0.46
N ASP A 221 -11.49 -14.10 -0.02
CA ASP A 221 -12.85 -13.69 0.39
C ASP A 221 -13.93 -14.71 0.02
N MET A 222 -13.70 -15.53 -1.01
CA MET A 222 -14.59 -16.64 -1.37
C MET A 222 -14.45 -17.87 -0.45
N GLY A 223 -13.48 -17.87 0.46
CA GLY A 223 -13.20 -18.99 1.38
C GLY A 223 -12.68 -20.26 0.69
N THR A 224 -12.36 -20.20 -0.60
CA THR A 224 -12.03 -21.37 -1.42
C THR A 224 -10.57 -21.77 -1.30
N ASN A 225 -9.66 -20.80 -1.33
CA ASN A 225 -8.21 -21.04 -1.35
C ASN A 225 -7.49 -20.16 -0.33
N LYS A 226 -6.38 -20.66 0.22
CA LYS A 226 -5.44 -19.83 0.99
C LYS A 226 -4.78 -18.81 0.08
N ILE A 227 -4.54 -17.61 0.59
CA ILE A 227 -3.73 -16.61 -0.11
C ILE A 227 -2.29 -17.15 -0.18
N SER A 228 -1.61 -16.94 -1.31
CA SER A 228 -0.25 -17.44 -1.49
C SER A 228 0.74 -16.63 -0.64
N SER A 229 1.52 -17.29 0.22
CA SER A 229 2.61 -16.64 0.97
C SER A 229 3.58 -15.91 0.02
N LYS A 230 3.85 -16.52 -1.15
CA LYS A 230 4.71 -15.92 -2.19
C LYS A 230 4.15 -14.63 -2.76
N SER A 231 2.83 -14.54 -3.00
CA SER A 231 2.24 -13.31 -3.52
C SER A 231 2.38 -12.18 -2.51
N ILE A 232 2.15 -12.44 -1.21
CA ILE A 232 2.29 -11.43 -0.17
C ILE A 232 3.74 -10.99 0.01
N GLN A 233 4.71 -11.92 -0.04
CA GLN A 233 6.14 -11.57 -0.04
C GLN A 233 6.49 -10.65 -1.22
N LEU A 234 5.99 -10.96 -2.43
CA LEU A 234 6.20 -10.13 -3.62
C LEU A 234 5.52 -8.76 -3.47
N THR A 235 4.33 -8.68 -2.88
CA THR A 235 3.63 -7.43 -2.59
C THR A 235 4.42 -6.57 -1.61
N ARG A 236 4.99 -7.16 -0.55
CA ARG A 236 5.90 -6.48 0.39
C ARG A 236 7.18 -5.99 -0.28
N LEU A 237 7.73 -6.74 -1.24
CA LEU A 237 8.88 -6.31 -2.03
C LEU A 237 8.54 -5.12 -2.96
N ILE A 238 7.35 -5.11 -3.56
CA ILE A 238 6.89 -3.95 -4.35
C ILE A 238 6.73 -2.72 -3.45
N LEU A 239 6.18 -2.88 -2.24
CA LEU A 239 6.12 -1.78 -1.28
C LEU A 239 7.53 -1.24 -0.98
N LEU A 240 8.49 -2.12 -0.66
CA LEU A 240 9.87 -1.71 -0.40
C LEU A 240 10.46 -0.97 -1.61
N LYS A 241 10.20 -1.45 -2.83
CA LYS A 241 10.62 -0.78 -4.07
C LYS A 241 10.06 0.63 -4.16
N VAL A 242 8.77 0.83 -3.89
CA VAL A 242 8.13 2.16 -3.91
C VAL A 242 8.79 3.10 -2.90
N VAL A 243 9.02 2.64 -1.68
CA VAL A 243 9.67 3.45 -0.62
C VAL A 243 11.11 3.79 -0.99
N LEU A 244 11.89 2.83 -1.50
CA LEU A 244 13.27 3.06 -1.94
C LEU A 244 13.36 4.04 -3.12
N MET A 245 12.51 3.88 -4.13
CA MET A 245 12.48 4.80 -5.27
C MET A 245 12.08 6.20 -4.82
N SER A 246 11.10 6.32 -3.91
CA SER A 246 10.69 7.62 -3.38
C SER A 246 11.82 8.29 -2.59
N LEU A 247 12.53 7.53 -1.76
CA LEU A 247 13.69 8.02 -1.00
C LEU A 247 14.84 8.49 -1.90
N ILE A 248 15.23 7.68 -2.89
CA ILE A 248 16.42 7.94 -3.71
C ILE A 248 16.21 9.14 -4.65
N PHE A 249 15.01 9.28 -5.22
CA PHE A 249 14.75 10.27 -6.26
C PHE A 249 14.06 11.53 -5.76
N TYR A 250 13.39 11.47 -4.61
CA TYR A 250 12.62 12.60 -4.06
C TYR A 250 12.95 12.90 -2.60
N GLY A 251 13.98 12.25 -2.03
CA GLY A 251 14.47 12.54 -0.69
C GLY A 251 13.37 12.48 0.38
N VAL A 252 13.32 13.51 1.23
CA VAL A 252 12.36 13.59 2.34
C VAL A 252 10.92 13.81 1.84
N ASP A 253 10.75 14.61 0.79
CA ASP A 253 9.42 14.87 0.20
C ASP A 253 8.80 13.59 -0.38
N GLY A 254 9.64 12.76 -0.99
CA GLY A 254 9.26 11.43 -1.45
C GLY A 254 8.76 10.54 -0.32
N LEU A 255 9.49 10.50 0.80
CA LEU A 255 9.08 9.74 1.98
C LEU A 255 7.76 10.24 2.57
N ALA A 256 7.55 11.55 2.61
CA ALA A 256 6.31 12.14 3.11
C ALA A 256 5.11 11.71 2.26
N ALA A 257 5.27 11.68 0.93
CA ALA A 257 4.23 11.25 -0.01
C ALA A 257 3.85 9.77 0.14
N VAL A 258 4.78 8.91 0.57
CA VAL A 258 4.56 7.46 0.79
C VAL A 258 4.54 7.08 2.27
N SER A 259 4.31 8.05 3.15
CA SER A 259 4.37 7.86 4.59
C SER A 259 3.50 6.72 5.14
N PRO A 260 2.28 6.43 4.62
CA PRO A 260 1.53 5.25 5.07
C PRO A 260 2.25 3.93 4.82
N LEU A 261 3.02 3.83 3.73
CA LEU A 261 3.78 2.63 3.39
C LEU A 261 4.96 2.45 4.35
N ILE A 262 5.64 3.55 4.72
CA ILE A 262 6.75 3.54 5.67
C ILE A 262 6.25 3.11 7.05
N VAL A 263 5.15 3.71 7.53
CA VAL A 263 4.53 3.30 8.79
C VAL A 263 4.15 1.82 8.73
N GLY A 264 3.59 1.36 7.60
CA GLY A 264 3.33 -0.06 7.37
C GLY A 264 4.57 -0.94 7.48
N MET A 265 5.70 -0.54 6.87
CA MET A 265 6.97 -1.26 7.00
C MET A 265 7.42 -1.37 8.45
N VAL A 266 7.36 -0.28 9.21
CA VAL A 266 7.73 -0.24 10.63
C VAL A 266 6.83 -1.18 11.43
N ILE A 267 5.51 -1.06 11.29
CA ILE A 267 4.56 -1.86 12.07
C ILE A 267 4.71 -3.34 11.74
N LEU A 268 4.83 -3.73 10.47
CA LEU A 268 5.02 -5.13 10.08
C LEU A 268 6.35 -5.69 10.59
N SER A 269 7.41 -4.90 10.56
CA SER A 269 8.72 -5.27 11.10
C SER A 269 8.66 -5.51 12.60
N LEU A 270 8.00 -4.61 13.35
CA LEU A 270 7.82 -4.73 14.79
C LEU A 270 6.93 -5.93 15.14
N TYR A 271 5.85 -6.16 14.39
CA TYR A 271 4.97 -7.30 14.60
C TYR A 271 5.71 -8.62 14.41
N PHE A 272 6.52 -8.71 13.35
CA PHE A 272 7.40 -9.85 13.10
C PHE A 272 8.37 -10.09 14.27
N LEU A 273 9.02 -9.06 14.79
CA LEU A 273 9.94 -9.18 15.93
C LEU A 273 9.20 -9.66 17.20
N VAL A 274 8.06 -9.06 17.52
CA VAL A 274 7.28 -9.41 18.72
C VAL A 274 6.78 -10.86 18.67
N LEU A 275 6.27 -11.30 17.51
CA LEU A 275 5.79 -12.67 17.35
C LEU A 275 6.93 -13.69 17.48
N ASN A 276 8.08 -13.42 16.86
CA ASN A 276 9.23 -14.33 16.92
C ASN A 276 9.93 -14.37 18.29
N VAL A 277 9.97 -13.25 19.02
CA VAL A 277 10.49 -13.25 20.39
C VAL A 277 9.57 -14.07 21.31
N ARG A 278 8.24 -13.95 21.16
CA ARG A 278 7.28 -14.73 21.95
C ARG A 278 7.39 -16.23 21.69
N THR A 279 7.54 -16.64 20.44
CA THR A 279 7.70 -18.07 20.11
C THR A 279 9.02 -18.64 20.62
N PHE A 280 10.09 -17.84 20.65
CA PHE A 280 11.37 -18.23 21.25
C PHE A 280 11.26 -18.37 22.77
N SER A 281 10.63 -17.41 23.46
CA SER A 281 10.42 -17.46 24.91
C SER A 281 9.55 -18.65 25.35
N ALA A 282 8.59 -19.08 24.52
CA ALA A 282 7.76 -20.24 24.82
C ALA A 282 8.48 -21.59 24.64
N ARG A 283 9.67 -21.62 24.02
CA ARG A 283 10.47 -22.83 23.77
C ARG A 283 11.57 -23.05 24.81
N ILE A 284 11.78 -22.13 25.74
CA ILE A 284 12.72 -22.30 26.85
C ILE A 284 11.91 -22.78 28.05
N PRO A 285 11.93 -24.08 28.39
CA PRO A 285 11.40 -24.52 29.68
C PRO A 285 12.29 -23.94 30.77
N ILE A 286 11.69 -23.17 31.67
CA ILE A 286 12.30 -22.79 32.96
C ILE A 286 12.24 -24.00 33.88
#